data_AF-A0A8H4AFH4-F1
#
_entry.id   AF-A0A8H4AFH4-F1
#
_cell.length_a   1.000
_cell.length_b   1.000
_cell.length_c   1.000
_cell.angle_alpha   90.00
_cell.angle_beta   90.00
_cell.angle_gamma   90.00
#
_symmetry.space_group_name_H-M   'P 1'
#
loop_
_entity.id
_entity.type
_entity.pdbx_description
1 polymer ?
#
loop_
_entity_poly.entity_id
_entity_poly.type
_entity_poly.pdbx_seq_one_letter_code
_entity_poly.pdbx_strand_id
1 'polypeptide(L)'
;MASKIFMGNMPELMEKILNNLDKEIRSLYSCALVSRHWCEMSIPIIWRNPFSFYVFKPMFISIYISSFEDLEEDDVKSILKEYGIHINFQNPLFHYVRFLEILGLDRLNYGVDRWISIHLHDKEQDIEQLKYHVANLLLKIFIKGGVTLSELELDSLNKFIEIKPEIFYLLEQNINFFSSIRALSVSLTALNELKFDDDFEFIYGSYCKVLVKLLKVLARSVTKITNMEITLYDSDYLPQLCHELAFIIKSQEHLKYFDFACALDTRPWELYGVVLALKSQKDKLKEIKLEGCAYSAEFEVLRDCENLEVIRILYCSNGISTRFNSKISILEIRTTGLYNASGVVQILEKSGSSLQRFKLIDDYSYFEDDDEDDYSIFKFNKKRGLIQSQSLLLETLMTSCPNIVYLYISDGMMNLMMNRDRGKRKKKKRWKNVLNNLQKYCHQHYNILI
;
A
#
# COMPACT_ATOMS: atom_id res chain seq x y z
N MET A 1 50.07 15.16 13.03
CA MET A 1 49.85 13.72 12.81
C MET A 1 48.42 13.41 13.23
N ALA A 2 47.47 13.46 12.29
CA ALA A 2 46.12 12.98 12.53
C ALA A 2 46.20 11.45 12.59
N SER A 3 45.77 10.87 13.70
CA SER A 3 45.72 9.43 13.90
C SER A 3 44.94 8.81 12.74
N LYS A 4 45.64 8.00 11.93
CA LYS A 4 45.02 6.88 11.22
C LYS A 4 44.38 6.01 12.29
N ILE A 5 43.15 6.34 12.67
CA ILE A 5 42.29 5.37 13.33
C ILE A 5 42.21 4.25 12.31
N PHE A 6 42.87 3.14 12.65
CA PHE A 6 42.62 1.83 12.09
C PHE A 6 41.13 1.55 12.34
N MET A 7 40.24 2.15 11.54
CA MET A 7 38.94 1.57 11.29
C MET A 7 39.29 0.28 10.56
N GLY A 8 39.41 -0.82 11.31
CA GLY A 8 39.25 -2.14 10.73
C GLY A 8 37.99 -2.06 9.89
N ASN A 9 38.17 -2.13 8.57
CA ASN A 9 37.10 -2.09 7.59
C ASN A 9 36.07 -3.16 7.96
N MET A 10 35.00 -2.77 8.65
CA MET A 10 33.79 -3.57 8.74
C MET A 10 32.65 -2.85 7.99
N PRO A 11 32.78 -2.59 6.67
CA PRO A 11 31.70 -2.07 5.84
C PRO A 11 30.40 -2.84 6.06
N GLU A 12 30.47 -4.16 6.23
CA GLU A 12 29.30 -5.01 6.50
C GLU A 12 28.56 -4.64 7.79
N LEU A 13 29.28 -4.24 8.85
CA LEU A 13 28.66 -3.80 10.10
C LEU A 13 28.05 -2.41 9.93
N MET A 14 28.74 -1.51 9.22
CA MET A 14 28.23 -0.18 8.94
C MET A 14 26.99 -0.21 8.06
N GLU A 15 27.01 -1.02 7.00
CA GLU A 15 25.87 -1.26 6.13
C GLU A 15 24.68 -1.80 6.93
N LYS A 16 24.91 -2.79 7.80
CA LYS A 16 23.87 -3.29 8.71
C LYS A 16 23.33 -2.19 9.62
N ILE A 17 24.20 -1.37 10.23
CA ILE A 17 23.75 -0.27 11.10
C ILE A 17 22.89 0.72 10.31
N LEU A 18 23.39 1.20 9.16
CA LEU A 18 22.71 2.20 8.34
C LEU A 18 21.39 1.67 7.75
N ASN A 19 21.34 0.42 7.33
CA ASN A 19 20.12 -0.21 6.82
C ASN A 19 19.04 -0.35 7.91
N ASN A 20 19.41 -0.41 9.20
CA ASN A 20 18.43 -0.36 10.31
C ASN A 20 17.93 1.07 10.59
N LEU A 21 18.54 2.09 9.99
CA LEU A 21 18.16 3.50 10.11
C LEU A 21 17.43 4.02 8.87
N ASP A 22 17.03 3.16 7.93
CA ASP A 22 16.39 3.51 6.66
C ASP A 22 15.14 4.40 6.83
N LYS A 23 14.40 4.23 7.93
CA LYS A 23 13.25 5.05 8.32
C LYS A 23 13.61 6.27 9.17
N GLU A 24 14.84 6.35 9.67
CA GLU A 24 15.36 7.40 10.54
C GLU A 24 16.31 8.34 9.78
N ILE A 25 15.75 9.02 8.79
CA ILE A 25 16.52 9.84 7.84
C ILE A 25 17.39 10.93 8.48
N ARG A 26 16.98 11.50 9.62
CA ARG A 26 17.77 12.47 10.39
C ARG A 26 19.02 11.82 11.00
N SER A 27 18.89 10.58 11.44
CA SER A 27 20.01 9.76 11.94
C SER A 27 20.97 9.45 10.80
N LEU A 28 20.46 9.07 9.62
CA LEU A 28 21.28 8.87 8.42
C LEU A 28 22.01 10.14 7.99
N TYR A 29 21.35 11.29 8.02
CA TYR A 29 22.00 12.57 7.72
C TYR A 29 23.13 12.88 8.72
N SER A 30 22.88 12.64 10.01
CA SER A 30 23.91 12.79 11.05
C SER A 30 25.09 11.85 10.81
N CYS A 31 24.82 10.61 10.39
CA CYS A 31 25.84 9.63 9.99
C CYS A 31 26.68 10.14 8.81
N ALA A 32 26.04 10.73 7.79
CA ALA A 32 26.73 11.28 6.63
C ALA A 32 27.75 12.39 6.97
N LEU A 33 27.57 13.07 8.10
CA LEU A 33 28.46 14.15 8.55
C LEU A 33 29.67 13.65 9.37
N VAL A 34 29.71 12.37 9.76
CA VAL A 34 30.76 11.83 10.65
C VAL A 34 32.11 11.77 9.96
N SER A 35 32.17 11.22 8.75
CA SER A 35 33.39 11.11 7.95
C SER A 35 33.06 10.80 6.49
N ARG A 36 34.05 10.92 5.59
CA ARG A 36 33.89 10.61 4.16
C ARG A 36 33.30 9.21 3.91
N HIS A 37 33.77 8.19 4.63
CA HIS A 37 33.30 6.82 4.43
C HIS A 37 31.83 6.64 4.84
N TRP A 38 31.44 7.20 5.99
CA TRP A 38 30.04 7.20 6.43
C TRP A 38 29.14 8.01 5.49
N CYS A 39 29.65 9.11 4.92
CA CYS A 39 28.97 9.88 3.88
C CYS A 39 28.68 9.03 2.64
N GLU A 40 29.71 8.38 2.10
CA GLU A 40 29.61 7.52 0.91
C GLU A 40 28.61 6.38 1.07
N MET A 41 28.42 5.85 2.29
CA MET A 41 27.43 4.79 2.56
C MET A 41 26.02 5.32 2.90
N SER A 42 25.93 6.47 3.60
CA SER A 42 24.63 7.01 4.05
C SER A 42 23.89 7.71 2.90
N ILE A 43 24.61 8.40 2.01
CA ILE A 43 23.99 9.18 0.93
C ILE A 43 23.14 8.32 -0.01
N PRO A 44 23.58 7.16 -0.51
CA PRO A 44 22.73 6.30 -1.34
C PRO A 44 21.42 5.89 -0.64
N ILE A 45 21.47 5.60 0.67
CA ILE A 45 20.29 5.21 1.46
C ILE A 45 19.34 6.41 1.63
N ILE A 46 19.88 7.60 1.92
CA ILE A 46 19.10 8.84 2.06
C ILE A 46 18.37 9.17 0.75
N TRP A 47 19.06 9.00 -0.38
CA TRP A 47 18.56 9.37 -1.71
C TRP A 47 17.75 8.28 -2.40
N ARG A 48 17.49 7.16 -1.72
CA ARG A 48 16.63 6.08 -2.19
C ARG A 48 15.19 6.52 -2.42
N ASN A 49 14.67 7.39 -1.55
CA ASN A 49 13.29 7.88 -1.56
C ASN A 49 13.20 9.35 -1.08
N PRO A 50 13.78 10.31 -1.82
CA PRO A 50 13.90 11.70 -1.36
C PRO A 50 12.54 12.42 -1.25
N PHE A 51 11.50 11.94 -1.94
CA PHE A 51 10.16 12.52 -1.96
C PHE A 51 9.28 12.06 -0.79
N SER A 52 9.65 11.01 -0.06
CA SER A 52 8.87 10.52 1.11
C SER A 52 8.89 11.47 2.31
N PHE A 53 9.78 12.46 2.33
CA PHE A 53 10.06 13.22 3.54
C PHE A 53 9.39 14.58 3.53
N TYR A 54 8.23 14.67 4.18
CA TYR A 54 7.58 15.95 4.52
C TYR A 54 8.44 16.87 5.40
N VAL A 55 9.52 16.34 5.99
CA VAL A 55 10.35 17.01 7.00
C VAL A 55 11.49 17.84 6.39
N PHE A 56 11.99 17.48 5.21
CA PHE A 56 13.09 18.24 4.60
C PHE A 56 12.59 19.41 3.75
N LYS A 57 13.39 20.46 3.67
CA LYS A 57 13.23 21.44 2.60
C LYS A 57 13.50 20.71 1.27
N PRO A 58 12.62 20.79 0.27
CA PRO A 58 12.77 20.08 -1.00
C PRO A 58 13.88 20.64 -1.91
N MET A 59 14.94 21.23 -1.33
CA MET A 59 16.11 21.75 -2.06
C MET A 59 16.85 20.65 -2.83
N PHE A 60 16.58 19.37 -2.56
CA PHE A 60 17.10 18.26 -3.35
C PHE A 60 16.63 18.30 -4.81
N ILE A 61 15.49 18.94 -5.12
CA ILE A 61 15.03 19.15 -6.50
C ILE A 61 16.04 20.00 -7.27
N SER A 62 16.57 21.06 -6.64
CA SER A 62 17.63 21.88 -7.23
C SER A 62 18.89 21.06 -7.55
N ILE A 63 19.22 20.08 -6.72
CA ILE A 63 20.35 19.16 -6.96
C ILE A 63 20.08 18.30 -8.20
N TYR A 64 18.88 17.71 -8.32
CA TYR A 64 18.53 16.93 -9.51
C TYR A 64 18.61 17.75 -10.79
N ILE A 65 18.00 18.94 -10.80
CA ILE A 65 18.02 19.83 -11.96
C ILE A 65 19.46 20.27 -12.30
N SER A 66 20.30 20.53 -11.28
CA SER A 66 21.70 20.94 -11.51
C SER A 66 22.61 19.80 -11.95
N SER A 67 22.27 18.57 -11.62
CA SER A 67 23.10 17.39 -11.89
C SER A 67 22.93 16.80 -13.29
N PHE A 68 21.97 17.30 -14.08
CA PHE A 68 21.61 16.70 -15.35
C PHE A 68 22.23 17.49 -16.51
N GLU A 69 23.28 16.93 -17.09
CA GLU A 69 24.08 17.57 -18.16
C GLU A 69 23.34 17.60 -19.52
N ASP A 70 22.47 16.62 -19.78
CA ASP A 70 21.67 16.49 -21.01
C ASP A 70 20.36 17.33 -20.99
N LEU A 71 20.29 18.35 -20.12
CA LEU A 71 19.26 19.37 -20.30
C LEU A 71 19.57 20.10 -21.59
N GLU A 72 18.59 20.26 -22.47
CA GLU A 72 18.62 21.39 -23.41
C GLU A 72 18.64 22.63 -22.52
N GLU A 73 19.84 23.11 -22.20
CA GLU A 73 20.10 24.05 -21.11
C GLU A 73 19.29 25.34 -21.27
N ASP A 74 18.84 25.62 -22.49
CA ASP A 74 18.16 26.83 -22.89
C ASP A 74 16.67 26.87 -22.53
N ASP A 75 15.95 25.75 -22.43
CA ASP A 75 14.48 25.77 -22.21
C ASP A 75 14.10 25.71 -20.73
N VAL A 76 14.75 24.87 -19.94
CA VAL A 76 14.38 24.69 -18.53
C VAL A 76 14.92 25.82 -17.68
N LYS A 77 16.17 26.23 -17.92
CA LYS A 77 16.76 27.35 -17.18
C LYS A 77 16.09 28.66 -17.57
N SER A 78 15.58 28.80 -18.80
CA SER A 78 14.78 29.97 -19.20
C SER A 78 13.42 29.95 -18.50
N ILE A 79 12.67 28.84 -18.53
CA ILE A 79 11.39 28.70 -17.81
C ILE A 79 11.57 29.06 -16.32
N LEU A 80 12.56 28.48 -15.63
CA LEU A 80 12.79 28.82 -14.22
C LEU A 80 13.11 30.31 -14.02
N LYS A 81 13.92 30.92 -14.89
CA LYS A 81 14.26 32.35 -14.83
C LYS A 81 13.06 33.26 -15.13
N GLU A 82 12.17 32.87 -16.03
CA GLU A 82 10.94 33.64 -16.35
C GLU A 82 10.05 33.78 -15.11
N TYR A 83 10.00 32.73 -14.29
CA TYR A 83 9.31 32.74 -13.00
C TYR A 83 10.17 33.35 -11.86
N GLY A 84 11.35 33.91 -12.17
CA GLY A 84 12.24 34.52 -11.16
C GLY A 84 12.97 33.51 -10.25
N ILE A 85 12.96 32.22 -10.60
CA ILE A 85 13.63 31.17 -9.84
C ILE A 85 15.09 31.06 -10.28
N HIS A 86 15.98 31.46 -9.37
CA HIS A 86 17.42 31.36 -9.57
C HIS A 86 18.01 30.19 -8.78
N ILE A 87 18.30 29.09 -9.48
CA ILE A 87 19.01 27.94 -8.89
C ILE A 87 20.52 28.16 -9.01
N ASN A 88 21.25 27.97 -7.92
CA ASN A 88 22.71 27.90 -7.97
C ASN A 88 23.14 26.52 -8.46
N PHE A 89 23.52 26.43 -9.73
CA PHE A 89 23.96 25.20 -10.38
C PHE A 89 25.40 24.88 -9.96
N GLN A 90 25.56 24.24 -8.80
CA GLN A 90 26.84 23.69 -8.36
C GLN A 90 26.98 22.22 -8.78
N ASN A 91 28.21 21.83 -9.13
CA ASN A 91 28.51 20.44 -9.46
C ASN A 91 28.25 19.54 -8.24
N PRO A 92 27.35 18.56 -8.34
CA PRO A 92 27.04 17.68 -7.22
C PRO A 92 28.23 16.78 -6.89
N LEU A 93 28.43 16.49 -5.61
CA LEU A 93 29.49 15.57 -5.15
C LEU A 93 29.23 14.11 -5.55
N PHE A 94 27.96 13.75 -5.78
CA PHE A 94 27.52 12.41 -6.14
C PHE A 94 26.57 12.45 -7.34
N HIS A 95 26.47 11.34 -8.07
CA HIS A 95 25.44 11.14 -9.09
C HIS A 95 24.10 10.77 -8.43
N TYR A 96 23.50 11.71 -7.72
CA TYR A 96 22.30 11.51 -6.89
C TYR A 96 21.12 10.87 -7.63
N VAL A 97 20.97 11.14 -8.93
CA VAL A 97 19.94 10.52 -9.79
C VAL A 97 19.99 9.00 -9.69
N ARG A 98 21.19 8.40 -9.69
CA ARG A 98 21.36 6.93 -9.69
C ARG A 98 20.94 6.25 -8.39
N PHE A 99 20.74 7.01 -7.32
CA PHE A 99 20.33 6.46 -6.02
C PHE A 99 18.81 6.39 -5.86
N LEU A 100 18.03 7.02 -6.74
CA LEU A 100 16.58 6.95 -6.68
C LEU A 100 16.11 5.50 -6.94
N GLU A 101 15.38 4.92 -5.99
CA GLU A 101 14.79 3.59 -6.15
C GLU A 101 13.29 3.53 -5.85
N ILE A 102 12.73 4.54 -5.18
CA ILE A 102 11.32 4.61 -4.82
C ILE A 102 10.75 5.92 -5.38
N LEU A 103 9.70 5.81 -6.19
CA LEU A 103 9.03 6.96 -6.78
C LEU A 103 7.53 6.86 -6.57
N GLY A 104 6.97 7.84 -5.86
CA GLY A 104 5.52 8.05 -5.80
C GLY A 104 5.15 9.32 -6.56
N LEU A 105 4.17 9.25 -7.47
CA LEU A 105 3.79 10.40 -8.29
C LEU A 105 3.12 11.52 -7.47
N ASP A 106 2.29 11.18 -6.49
CA ASP A 106 1.74 12.14 -5.54
C ASP A 106 2.84 12.85 -4.74
N ARG A 107 3.80 12.07 -4.20
CA ARG A 107 4.94 12.60 -3.45
C ARG A 107 5.85 13.48 -4.30
N LEU A 108 6.05 13.13 -5.58
CA LEU A 108 6.75 13.96 -6.55
C LEU A 108 6.03 15.31 -6.69
N ASN A 109 4.72 15.29 -6.94
CA ASN A 109 3.91 16.50 -7.12
C ASN A 109 3.96 17.39 -5.86
N TYR A 110 3.78 16.78 -4.68
CA TYR A 110 3.89 17.47 -3.41
C TYR A 110 5.27 18.08 -3.18
N GLY A 111 6.33 17.33 -3.52
CA GLY A 111 7.71 17.83 -3.45
C GLY A 111 7.94 19.04 -4.36
N VAL A 112 7.40 19.02 -5.57
CA VAL A 112 7.45 20.12 -6.53
C VAL A 112 6.68 21.34 -6.02
N ASP A 113 5.45 21.17 -5.55
CA ASP A 113 4.62 22.24 -4.97
C ASP A 113 5.33 22.94 -3.81
N ARG A 114 5.91 22.15 -2.91
CA ARG A 114 6.71 22.68 -1.80
C ARG A 114 7.99 23.37 -2.23
N TRP A 115 8.64 22.90 -3.30
CA TRP A 115 9.86 23.51 -3.80
C TRP A 115 9.56 24.86 -4.46
N ILE A 116 8.50 24.94 -5.26
CA ILE A 116 8.07 26.18 -5.90
C ILE A 116 7.66 27.21 -4.85
N SER A 117 6.87 26.83 -3.84
CA SER A 117 6.45 27.76 -2.76
C SER A 117 7.59 28.30 -1.89
N ILE A 118 8.78 27.67 -1.91
CA ILE A 118 9.99 28.22 -1.28
C ILE A 118 10.63 29.31 -2.14
N HIS A 119 10.53 29.20 -3.47
CA HIS A 119 11.18 30.11 -4.41
C HIS A 119 10.26 31.26 -4.86
N LEU A 120 8.94 31.05 -4.82
CA LEU A 120 7.94 32.06 -5.18
C LEU A 120 7.19 32.52 -3.93
N HIS A 121 7.25 33.83 -3.66
CA HIS A 121 6.51 34.47 -2.57
C HIS A 121 5.24 35.18 -3.04
N ASP A 122 5.07 35.35 -4.36
CA ASP A 122 3.99 36.13 -4.95
C ASP A 122 3.02 35.25 -5.76
N LYS A 123 1.71 35.54 -5.67
CA LYS A 123 0.63 34.65 -6.14
C LYS A 123 0.08 34.99 -7.53
N GLU A 124 0.68 35.95 -8.24
CA GLU A 124 0.14 36.47 -9.51
C GLU A 124 0.54 35.66 -10.76
N GLN A 125 1.47 34.69 -10.65
CA GLN A 125 1.94 33.87 -11.78
C GLN A 125 1.18 32.54 -11.92
N ASP A 126 1.16 31.95 -13.12
CA ASP A 126 0.61 30.62 -13.39
C ASP A 126 1.50 29.51 -12.78
N ILE A 127 1.36 29.34 -11.47
CA ILE A 127 2.12 28.38 -10.67
C ILE A 127 1.84 26.92 -11.11
N GLU A 128 0.65 26.64 -11.64
CA GLU A 128 0.28 25.28 -12.08
C GLU A 128 1.05 24.88 -13.34
N GLN A 129 1.21 25.80 -14.29
CA GLN A 129 2.07 25.55 -15.46
C GLN A 129 3.51 25.25 -15.02
N LEU A 130 4.07 26.04 -14.11
CA LEU A 130 5.43 25.81 -13.62
C LEU A 130 5.58 24.45 -12.92
N LYS A 131 4.64 24.07 -12.05
CA LYS A 131 4.60 22.74 -11.43
C LYS A 131 4.64 21.64 -12.49
N TYR A 132 3.82 21.78 -13.53
CA TYR A 132 3.78 20.87 -14.65
C TYR A 132 5.12 20.71 -15.37
N HIS A 133 5.80 21.82 -15.66
CA HIS A 133 7.12 21.78 -16.28
C HIS A 133 8.16 21.11 -15.39
N VAL A 134 8.21 21.46 -14.09
CA VAL A 134 9.21 20.93 -13.16
C VAL A 134 9.03 19.43 -12.91
N ALA A 135 7.80 18.93 -12.75
CA ALA A 135 7.59 17.50 -12.54
C ALA A 135 7.97 16.67 -13.77
N ASN A 136 7.57 17.11 -14.97
CA ASN A 136 7.93 16.42 -16.23
C ASN A 136 9.44 16.44 -16.49
N LEU A 137 10.10 17.55 -16.13
CA LEU A 137 11.55 17.64 -16.15
C LEU A 137 12.20 16.60 -15.24
N LEU A 138 11.73 16.48 -13.99
CA LEU A 138 12.27 15.49 -13.05
C LEU A 138 12.08 14.06 -13.57
N LEU A 139 10.91 13.74 -14.14
CA LEU A 139 10.68 12.45 -14.79
C LEU A 139 11.68 12.22 -15.94
N LYS A 140 11.91 13.22 -16.80
CA LYS A 140 12.90 13.15 -17.89
C LYS A 140 14.32 12.88 -17.36
N ILE A 141 14.72 13.59 -16.30
CA ILE A 141 16.01 13.42 -15.61
C ILE A 141 16.15 11.99 -15.10
N PHE A 142 15.13 11.45 -14.43
CA PHE A 142 15.18 10.10 -13.88
C PHE A 142 15.28 9.03 -14.96
N ILE A 143 14.47 9.14 -16.02
CA ILE A 143 14.45 8.18 -17.11
C ILE A 143 15.79 8.17 -17.86
N LYS A 144 16.25 9.35 -18.30
CA LYS A 144 17.53 9.46 -19.04
C LYS A 144 18.75 9.24 -18.15
N GLY A 145 18.66 9.55 -16.86
CA GLY A 145 19.73 9.33 -15.88
C GLY A 145 19.97 7.86 -15.53
N GLY A 146 19.25 6.92 -16.15
CA GLY A 146 19.45 5.48 -15.97
C GLY A 146 18.94 4.96 -14.63
N VAL A 147 17.94 5.62 -14.03
CA VAL A 147 17.26 5.14 -12.82
C VAL A 147 16.65 3.77 -13.07
N THR A 148 16.67 2.92 -12.06
CA THR A 148 16.01 1.62 -12.06
C THR A 148 15.20 1.50 -10.78
N LEU A 149 13.88 1.61 -10.88
CA LEU A 149 13.01 1.65 -9.70
C LEU A 149 12.85 0.27 -9.07
N SER A 150 12.81 0.25 -7.73
CA SER A 150 12.45 -0.89 -6.90
C SER A 150 11.00 -0.83 -6.43
N GLU A 151 10.44 0.39 -6.30
CA GLU A 151 9.09 0.64 -5.83
C GLU A 151 8.46 1.81 -6.59
N LEU A 152 7.20 1.65 -6.97
CA LEU A 152 6.42 2.65 -7.69
C LEU A 152 5.05 2.81 -7.02
N GLU A 153 4.70 4.05 -6.67
CA GLU A 153 3.39 4.40 -6.11
C GLU A 153 2.65 5.32 -7.10
N LEU A 154 1.49 4.85 -7.56
CA LEU A 154 0.61 5.53 -8.51
C LEU A 154 -0.68 5.93 -7.79
N ASP A 155 -0.58 6.96 -6.94
CA ASP A 155 -1.68 7.40 -6.09
C ASP A 155 -2.33 8.69 -6.62
N SER A 156 -3.67 8.75 -6.56
CA SER A 156 -4.48 9.80 -7.18
C SER A 156 -4.83 10.99 -6.27
N LEU A 157 -3.94 11.39 -5.36
CA LEU A 157 -4.29 12.42 -4.38
C LEU A 157 -4.05 13.84 -4.93
N ASN A 158 -5.16 14.60 -4.96
CA ASN A 158 -5.29 16.03 -4.69
C ASN A 158 -4.54 17.14 -5.46
N LYS A 159 -3.76 16.88 -6.52
CA LYS A 159 -3.32 17.89 -7.53
C LYS A 159 -2.48 17.18 -8.59
N PHE A 160 -3.15 16.66 -9.60
CA PHE A 160 -2.47 15.87 -10.61
C PHE A 160 -1.67 16.77 -11.57
N ILE A 161 -0.38 16.47 -11.69
CA ILE A 161 0.45 17.03 -12.74
C ILE A 161 0.36 16.12 -13.97
N GLU A 162 -0.22 16.63 -15.06
CA GLU A 162 -0.26 15.93 -16.35
C GLU A 162 1.15 15.50 -16.79
N ILE A 163 1.25 14.36 -17.47
CA ILE A 163 2.53 13.85 -18.00
C ILE A 163 2.58 14.13 -19.50
N LYS A 164 3.64 14.80 -19.95
CA LYS A 164 3.90 15.13 -21.36
C LYS A 164 3.99 13.87 -22.22
N PRO A 165 3.48 13.88 -23.46
CA PRO A 165 3.64 12.77 -24.40
C PRO A 165 5.09 12.32 -24.61
N GLU A 166 6.05 13.25 -24.58
CA GLU A 166 7.49 12.96 -24.66
C GLU A 166 7.95 12.01 -23.54
N ILE A 167 7.44 12.19 -22.31
CA ILE A 167 7.81 11.34 -21.18
C ILE A 167 7.31 9.91 -21.39
N PHE A 168 6.11 9.72 -21.92
CA PHE A 168 5.62 8.39 -22.28
C PHE A 168 6.49 7.72 -23.34
N TYR A 169 6.90 8.47 -24.37
CA TYR A 169 7.84 7.96 -25.38
C TYR A 169 9.17 7.53 -24.76
N LEU A 170 9.72 8.34 -23.84
CA LEU A 170 10.94 8.00 -23.11
C LEU A 170 10.77 6.76 -22.23
N LEU A 171 9.65 6.63 -21.52
CA LEU A 171 9.34 5.46 -20.69
C LEU A 171 9.23 4.19 -21.54
N GLU A 172 8.63 4.27 -22.73
CA GLU A 172 8.53 3.12 -23.65
C GLU A 172 9.90 2.68 -24.20
N GLN A 173 10.83 3.61 -24.40
CA GLN A 173 12.20 3.30 -24.86
C GLN A 173 13.12 2.79 -23.75
N ASN A 174 12.94 3.27 -22.52
CA ASN A 174 13.82 2.99 -21.39
C ASN A 174 13.21 1.94 -20.47
N ILE A 175 12.99 0.73 -20.99
CA ILE A 175 12.35 -0.38 -20.26
C ILE A 175 13.04 -0.73 -18.93
N ASN A 176 14.33 -0.42 -18.80
CA ASN A 176 15.10 -0.64 -17.58
C ASN A 176 14.54 0.14 -16.39
N PHE A 177 13.91 1.30 -16.63
CA PHE A 177 13.34 2.17 -15.61
C PHE A 177 12.36 1.43 -14.68
N PHE A 178 11.56 0.52 -15.24
CA PHE A 178 10.58 -0.29 -14.51
C PHE A 178 11.00 -1.77 -14.30
N SER A 179 12.07 -2.21 -14.96
CA SER A 179 12.47 -3.63 -15.04
C SER A 179 12.77 -4.33 -13.70
N SER A 180 12.99 -3.57 -12.62
CA SER A 180 13.37 -4.10 -11.31
C SER A 180 12.35 -3.80 -10.21
N ILE A 181 11.17 -3.28 -10.57
CA ILE A 181 10.10 -3.01 -9.61
C ILE A 181 9.72 -4.31 -8.89
N ARG A 182 9.74 -4.24 -7.56
CA ARG A 182 9.33 -5.31 -6.63
C ARG A 182 8.02 -4.97 -5.92
N ALA A 183 7.78 -3.68 -5.67
CA ALA A 183 6.57 -3.19 -5.02
C ALA A 183 5.84 -2.21 -5.94
N LEU A 184 4.55 -2.44 -6.17
CA LEU A 184 3.68 -1.55 -6.94
C LEU A 184 2.45 -1.22 -6.10
N SER A 185 2.25 0.07 -5.81
CA SER A 185 0.99 0.60 -5.26
C SER A 185 0.24 1.34 -6.35
N VAL A 186 -1.05 1.08 -6.49
CA VAL A 186 -1.95 1.80 -7.39
C VAL A 186 -3.19 2.20 -6.60
N SER A 187 -3.38 3.51 -6.42
CA SER A 187 -4.53 4.05 -5.73
C SER A 187 -5.30 5.01 -6.62
N LEU A 188 -6.59 4.74 -6.79
CA LEU A 188 -7.56 5.63 -7.40
C LEU A 188 -8.61 5.97 -6.34
N THR A 189 -8.31 6.95 -5.50
CA THR A 189 -9.20 7.51 -4.48
C THR A 189 -9.70 8.88 -4.94
N ALA A 190 -11.01 9.01 -5.14
CA ALA A 190 -11.66 10.31 -5.25
C ALA A 190 -11.79 10.91 -3.85
N LEU A 191 -11.16 12.05 -3.58
CA LEU A 191 -11.40 12.75 -2.33
C LEU A 191 -12.79 13.37 -2.36
N ASN A 192 -13.61 13.03 -1.36
CA ASN A 192 -14.96 13.58 -1.20
C ASN A 192 -14.97 15.12 -1.14
N GLU A 193 -13.86 15.74 -0.70
CA GLU A 193 -13.69 17.20 -0.66
C GLU A 193 -13.69 17.85 -2.04
N LEU A 194 -13.27 17.13 -3.10
CA LEU A 194 -13.26 17.65 -4.47
C LEU A 194 -14.55 17.35 -5.24
N LYS A 195 -15.45 16.49 -4.73
CA LYS A 195 -16.75 16.21 -5.40
C LYS A 195 -17.63 17.47 -5.54
N PHE A 196 -17.27 18.56 -4.86
CA PHE A 196 -17.97 19.84 -4.87
C PHE A 196 -17.30 20.90 -5.75
N ASP A 197 -16.26 20.55 -6.52
CA ASP A 197 -15.60 21.41 -7.50
C ASP A 197 -16.14 21.10 -8.91
N ASP A 198 -16.58 22.12 -9.65
CA ASP A 198 -17.13 21.99 -11.00
C ASP A 198 -16.13 21.37 -12.00
N ASP A 199 -14.81 21.49 -11.74
CA ASP A 199 -13.76 20.93 -12.60
C ASP A 199 -13.33 19.50 -12.21
N PHE A 200 -13.88 18.94 -11.13
CA PHE A 200 -13.45 17.66 -10.58
C PHE A 200 -13.51 16.51 -11.58
N GLU A 201 -14.63 16.38 -12.29
CA GLU A 201 -14.84 15.27 -13.24
C GLU A 201 -13.82 15.32 -14.38
N PHE A 202 -13.48 16.52 -14.86
CA PHE A 202 -12.48 16.73 -15.90
C PHE A 202 -11.07 16.39 -15.42
N ILE A 203 -10.68 16.88 -14.23
CA ILE A 203 -9.36 16.64 -13.64
C ILE A 203 -9.20 15.15 -13.32
N TYR A 204 -10.20 14.53 -12.69
CA TYR A 204 -10.22 13.12 -12.34
C TYR A 204 -10.17 12.23 -13.59
N GLY A 205 -10.94 12.55 -14.63
CA GLY A 205 -10.88 11.83 -15.90
C GLY A 205 -9.51 11.95 -16.59
N SER A 206 -8.88 13.11 -16.52
CA SER A 206 -7.52 13.33 -17.05
C SER A 206 -6.47 12.51 -16.30
N TYR A 207 -6.56 12.45 -14.97
CA TYR A 207 -5.74 11.55 -14.15
C TYR A 207 -5.90 10.10 -14.57
N CYS A 208 -7.15 9.61 -14.65
CA CYS A 208 -7.43 8.23 -15.00
C CYS A 208 -6.82 7.84 -16.36
N LYS A 209 -6.87 8.75 -17.36
CA LYS A 209 -6.25 8.53 -18.66
C LYS A 209 -4.73 8.39 -18.56
N VAL A 210 -4.06 9.20 -17.74
CA VAL A 210 -2.61 9.05 -17.51
C VAL A 210 -2.31 7.75 -16.79
N LEU A 211 -3.07 7.40 -15.74
CA LEU A 211 -2.88 6.16 -15.01
C LEU A 211 -3.00 4.94 -15.93
N VAL A 212 -4.05 4.88 -16.77
CA VAL A 212 -4.20 3.80 -17.78
C VAL A 212 -2.99 3.75 -18.72
N LYS A 213 -2.50 4.89 -19.20
CA LYS A 213 -1.31 4.93 -20.08
C LYS A 213 -0.06 4.43 -19.36
N LEU A 214 0.17 4.82 -18.11
CA LEU A 214 1.30 4.34 -17.31
C LEU A 214 1.21 2.84 -17.08
N LEU A 215 0.04 2.32 -16.72
CA LEU A 215 -0.18 0.88 -16.55
C LEU A 215 0.08 0.11 -17.84
N LYS A 216 -0.29 0.64 -19.01
CA LYS A 216 0.05 0.05 -20.31
C LYS A 216 1.56 -0.04 -20.57
N VAL A 217 2.31 0.98 -20.15
CA VAL A 217 3.78 0.96 -20.28
C VAL A 217 4.39 -0.05 -19.29
N LEU A 218 3.88 -0.08 -18.05
CA LEU A 218 4.30 -1.03 -17.03
C LEU A 218 4.04 -2.47 -17.46
N ALA A 219 2.85 -2.76 -17.98
CA ALA A 219 2.45 -4.07 -18.49
C ALA A 219 3.46 -4.70 -19.46
N ARG A 220 4.21 -3.89 -20.21
CA ARG A 220 5.22 -4.36 -21.17
C ARG A 220 6.60 -4.61 -20.57
N SER A 221 6.88 -4.12 -19.37
CA SER A 221 8.24 -4.04 -18.81
C SER A 221 8.39 -4.77 -17.47
N VAL A 222 7.32 -4.94 -16.69
CA VAL A 222 7.41 -5.49 -15.33
C VAL A 222 7.12 -6.99 -15.28
N THR A 223 8.06 -7.76 -14.72
CA THR A 223 7.90 -9.20 -14.46
C THR A 223 8.30 -9.61 -13.03
N LYS A 224 8.82 -8.67 -12.24
CA LYS A 224 9.49 -8.95 -10.95
C LYS A 224 8.73 -8.48 -9.72
N ILE A 225 7.49 -8.00 -9.87
CA ILE A 225 6.66 -7.52 -8.78
C ILE A 225 6.37 -8.68 -7.83
N THR A 226 6.71 -8.48 -6.56
CA THR A 226 6.46 -9.43 -5.46
C THR A 226 5.34 -8.94 -4.54
N ASN A 227 5.13 -7.63 -4.49
CA ASN A 227 4.19 -6.95 -3.62
C ASN A 227 3.32 -6.02 -4.48
N MET A 228 2.02 -6.21 -4.44
CA MET A 228 1.08 -5.39 -5.18
C MET A 228 -0.02 -4.91 -4.25
N GLU A 229 -0.23 -3.61 -4.21
CA GLU A 229 -1.29 -2.94 -3.46
C GLU A 229 -2.16 -2.16 -4.43
N ILE A 230 -3.46 -2.42 -4.40
CA ILE A 230 -4.42 -1.81 -5.31
C ILE A 230 -5.58 -1.30 -4.49
N THR A 231 -5.87 0.00 -4.58
CA THR A 231 -7.04 0.63 -3.98
C THR A 231 -7.84 1.31 -5.07
N LEU A 232 -9.08 0.86 -5.32
CA LEU A 232 -9.92 1.37 -6.40
C LEU A 232 -11.27 1.85 -5.86
N TYR A 233 -11.63 3.07 -6.25
CA TYR A 233 -12.95 3.64 -6.02
C TYR A 233 -13.78 3.62 -7.31
N ASP A 234 -15.09 3.78 -7.15
CA ASP A 234 -15.99 3.76 -8.27
C ASP A 234 -15.65 4.84 -9.31
N SER A 235 -15.55 4.42 -10.58
CA SER A 235 -15.08 5.25 -11.69
C SER A 235 -15.45 4.62 -13.03
N ASP A 236 -15.78 5.44 -14.02
CA ASP A 236 -16.05 4.96 -15.38
C ASP A 236 -14.79 4.41 -16.09
N TYR A 237 -13.61 4.68 -15.54
CA TYR A 237 -12.33 4.15 -16.02
C TYR A 237 -11.93 2.82 -15.37
N LEU A 238 -12.71 2.35 -14.40
CA LEU A 238 -12.42 1.13 -13.64
C LEU A 238 -12.22 -0.11 -14.55
N PRO A 239 -13.03 -0.35 -15.61
CA PRO A 239 -12.83 -1.50 -16.48
C PRO A 239 -11.47 -1.50 -17.19
N GLN A 240 -11.02 -0.35 -17.72
CA GLN A 240 -9.74 -0.26 -18.41
C GLN A 240 -8.57 -0.39 -17.44
N LEU A 241 -8.65 0.24 -16.27
CA LEU A 241 -7.63 0.11 -15.22
C LEU A 241 -7.48 -1.33 -14.77
N CYS A 242 -8.60 -1.98 -14.45
CA CYS A 242 -8.63 -3.38 -14.06
C CYS A 242 -8.10 -4.32 -15.15
N HIS A 243 -8.38 -4.03 -16.42
CA HIS A 243 -7.83 -4.80 -17.54
C HIS A 243 -6.29 -4.77 -17.56
N GLU A 244 -5.69 -3.58 -17.43
CA GLU A 244 -4.23 -3.43 -17.42
C GLU A 244 -3.61 -4.06 -16.16
N LEU A 245 -4.23 -3.87 -14.99
CA LEU A 245 -3.79 -4.49 -13.73
C LEU A 245 -3.83 -6.02 -13.83
N ALA A 246 -4.88 -6.60 -14.41
CA ALA A 246 -4.99 -8.03 -14.63
C ALA A 246 -3.88 -8.56 -15.56
N PHE A 247 -3.47 -7.79 -16.57
CA PHE A 247 -2.34 -8.14 -17.44
C PHE A 247 -1.02 -8.12 -16.66
N ILE A 248 -0.79 -7.05 -15.88
CA ILE A 248 0.39 -6.93 -15.02
C ILE A 248 0.45 -8.12 -14.05
N ILE A 249 -0.63 -8.46 -13.34
CA ILE A 249 -0.65 -9.61 -12.42
C ILE A 249 -0.23 -10.91 -13.12
N LYS A 250 -0.74 -11.13 -14.35
CA LYS A 250 -0.44 -12.35 -15.13
C LYS A 250 1.01 -12.45 -15.57
N SER A 251 1.69 -11.33 -15.83
CA SER A 251 3.08 -11.33 -16.29
C SER A 251 4.10 -11.54 -15.17
N GLN A 252 3.69 -11.53 -13.90
CA GLN A 252 4.63 -11.61 -12.78
C GLN A 252 5.24 -13.01 -12.62
N GLU A 253 6.54 -13.03 -12.33
CA GLU A 253 7.28 -14.26 -12.07
C GLU A 253 7.07 -14.75 -10.63
N HIS A 254 6.91 -13.86 -9.65
CA HIS A 254 6.94 -14.21 -8.22
C HIS A 254 6.04 -13.30 -7.35
N LEU A 255 4.78 -13.08 -7.73
CA LEU A 255 3.85 -12.31 -6.90
C LEU A 255 3.53 -13.08 -5.60
N LYS A 256 3.87 -12.49 -4.45
CA LYS A 256 3.77 -13.12 -3.12
C LYS A 256 2.71 -12.46 -2.25
N TYR A 257 2.61 -11.14 -2.32
CA TYR A 257 1.71 -10.32 -1.53
C TYR A 257 0.76 -9.56 -2.45
N PHE A 258 -0.53 -9.67 -2.18
CA PHE A 258 -1.58 -8.96 -2.90
C PHE A 258 -2.54 -8.30 -1.91
N ASP A 259 -2.60 -6.97 -1.91
CA ASP A 259 -3.57 -6.17 -1.17
C ASP A 259 -4.53 -5.53 -2.17
N PHE A 260 -5.82 -5.74 -1.98
CA PHE A 260 -6.85 -5.21 -2.86
C PHE A 260 -7.99 -4.61 -2.03
N ALA A 261 -8.12 -3.30 -2.12
CA ALA A 261 -9.14 -2.51 -1.47
C ALA A 261 -10.10 -1.92 -2.50
N CYS A 262 -11.39 -2.00 -2.23
CA CYS A 262 -12.44 -1.49 -3.10
C CYS A 262 -13.51 -0.77 -2.27
N ALA A 263 -13.85 0.46 -2.65
CA ALA A 263 -14.95 1.22 -2.04
C ALA A 263 -15.96 1.58 -3.14
N LEU A 264 -16.82 0.61 -3.48
CA LEU A 264 -17.86 0.77 -4.49
C LEU A 264 -19.17 1.14 -3.79
N ASP A 265 -19.52 2.43 -3.80
CA ASP A 265 -20.70 2.93 -3.09
C ASP A 265 -22.03 2.50 -3.73
N THR A 266 -22.10 2.05 -4.99
CA THR A 266 -23.42 1.97 -5.67
C THR A 266 -23.57 1.00 -6.85
N ARG A 267 -22.52 0.30 -7.33
CA ARG A 267 -22.58 -0.54 -8.56
C ARG A 267 -22.44 -2.05 -8.30
N PRO A 268 -22.98 -2.92 -9.20
CA PRO A 268 -22.77 -4.36 -9.12
C PRO A 268 -21.28 -4.71 -9.14
N TRP A 269 -20.93 -5.68 -8.31
CA TRP A 269 -19.59 -5.97 -7.77
C TRP A 269 -18.58 -6.66 -8.72
N GLU A 270 -18.44 -6.17 -9.93
CA GLU A 270 -17.48 -6.75 -10.87
C GLU A 270 -16.07 -6.23 -10.60
N LEU A 271 -15.14 -7.13 -10.29
CA LEU A 271 -13.71 -6.80 -10.14
C LEU A 271 -12.98 -6.88 -11.48
N TYR A 272 -13.75 -6.95 -12.58
CA TYR A 272 -13.31 -6.95 -13.97
C TYR A 272 -12.15 -7.93 -14.25
N GLY A 273 -12.11 -9.05 -13.53
CA GLY A 273 -11.09 -10.09 -13.71
C GLY A 273 -9.74 -9.82 -13.04
N VAL A 274 -9.60 -8.75 -12.23
CA VAL A 274 -8.36 -8.47 -11.48
C VAL A 274 -8.07 -9.59 -10.50
N VAL A 275 -9.06 -10.04 -9.74
CA VAL A 275 -8.89 -11.15 -8.80
C VAL A 275 -8.72 -12.47 -9.57
N LEU A 276 -9.46 -12.68 -10.67
CA LEU A 276 -9.27 -13.84 -11.54
C LEU A 276 -7.83 -13.98 -12.06
N ALA A 277 -7.13 -12.86 -12.29
CA ALA A 277 -5.75 -12.86 -12.78
C ALA A 277 -4.78 -13.56 -11.81
N LEU A 278 -5.08 -13.58 -10.51
CA LEU A 278 -4.26 -14.26 -9.49
C LEU A 278 -4.13 -15.76 -9.70
N LYS A 279 -4.99 -16.37 -10.53
CA LYS A 279 -4.84 -17.78 -10.95
C LYS A 279 -3.46 -18.08 -11.54
N SER A 280 -2.85 -17.10 -12.24
CA SER A 280 -1.49 -17.20 -12.78
C SER A 280 -0.39 -17.28 -11.71
N GLN A 281 -0.71 -16.89 -10.48
CA GLN A 281 0.21 -16.77 -9.35
C GLN A 281 -0.09 -17.76 -8.21
N LYS A 282 -0.97 -18.74 -8.45
CA LYS A 282 -1.48 -19.68 -7.44
C LYS A 282 -0.41 -20.38 -6.60
N ASP A 283 0.72 -20.76 -7.21
CA ASP A 283 1.79 -21.52 -6.54
C ASP A 283 2.78 -20.59 -5.82
N LYS A 284 2.64 -19.27 -5.96
CA LYS A 284 3.61 -18.27 -5.48
C LYS A 284 3.01 -17.35 -4.42
N LEU A 285 1.70 -17.13 -4.48
CA LEU A 285 0.98 -16.25 -3.56
C LEU A 285 1.05 -16.79 -2.13
N LYS A 286 1.49 -15.94 -1.21
CA LYS A 286 1.66 -16.26 0.21
C LYS A 286 0.70 -15.49 1.11
N GLU A 287 0.32 -14.30 0.70
CA GLU A 287 -0.48 -13.40 1.50
C GLU A 287 -1.46 -12.63 0.65
N ILE A 288 -2.70 -12.59 1.13
CA ILE A 288 -3.76 -11.79 0.53
C ILE A 288 -4.43 -10.92 1.58
N LYS A 289 -4.64 -9.65 1.25
CA LYS A 289 -5.47 -8.71 1.99
C LYS A 289 -6.57 -8.21 1.06
N LEU A 290 -7.82 -8.30 1.52
CA LEU A 290 -9.00 -7.88 0.79
C LEU A 290 -9.77 -6.91 1.68
N GLU A 291 -10.13 -5.75 1.14
CA GLU A 291 -10.80 -4.68 1.89
C GLU A 291 -11.98 -4.10 1.12
N GLY A 292 -13.15 -3.96 1.76
CA GLY A 292 -14.36 -3.36 1.18
C GLY A 292 -14.95 -4.12 -0.04
N CYS A 293 -14.42 -5.30 -0.37
CA CYS A 293 -14.84 -6.06 -1.53
C CYS A 293 -16.15 -6.81 -1.26
N ALA A 294 -17.05 -6.83 -2.23
CA ALA A 294 -18.15 -7.78 -2.21
C ALA A 294 -17.72 -9.12 -2.82
N TYR A 295 -18.17 -10.21 -2.22
CA TYR A 295 -17.88 -11.54 -2.74
C TYR A 295 -18.42 -11.73 -4.16
N SER A 296 -17.57 -12.17 -5.07
CA SER A 296 -17.91 -12.58 -6.43
C SER A 296 -17.29 -13.94 -6.76
N ALA A 297 -17.76 -14.57 -7.84
CA ALA A 297 -17.20 -15.85 -8.32
C ALA A 297 -15.70 -15.75 -8.67
N GLU A 298 -15.16 -14.55 -8.84
CA GLU A 298 -13.74 -14.33 -9.11
C GLU A 298 -12.83 -14.83 -7.99
N PHE A 299 -13.30 -14.78 -6.73
CA PHE A 299 -12.50 -15.19 -5.58
C PHE A 299 -12.33 -16.71 -5.48
N GLU A 300 -13.09 -17.50 -6.24
CA GLU A 300 -12.94 -18.97 -6.25
C GLU A 300 -11.55 -19.41 -6.71
N VAL A 301 -10.82 -18.58 -7.48
CA VAL A 301 -9.45 -18.88 -7.89
C VAL A 301 -8.48 -18.98 -6.72
N LEU A 302 -8.80 -18.34 -5.59
CA LEU A 302 -7.98 -18.38 -4.39
C LEU A 302 -8.01 -19.76 -3.71
N ARG A 303 -9.00 -20.59 -4.03
CA ARG A 303 -9.04 -22.00 -3.60
C ARG A 303 -7.81 -22.76 -4.06
N ASP A 304 -7.30 -22.45 -5.24
CA ASP A 304 -6.17 -23.14 -5.88
C ASP A 304 -4.82 -22.61 -5.38
N CYS A 305 -4.79 -21.58 -4.53
CA CYS A 305 -3.55 -21.00 -4.01
C CYS A 305 -3.02 -21.79 -2.81
N GLU A 306 -2.36 -22.93 -3.05
CA GLU A 306 -1.96 -23.89 -2.01
C GLU A 306 -0.94 -23.33 -1.00
N ASN A 307 -0.12 -22.36 -1.42
CA ASN A 307 0.94 -21.75 -0.61
C ASN A 307 0.49 -20.50 0.17
N LEU A 308 -0.82 -20.19 0.19
CA LEU A 308 -1.37 -19.05 0.90
C LEU A 308 -1.31 -19.26 2.42
N GLU A 309 -0.43 -18.51 3.10
CA GLU A 309 -0.13 -18.60 4.53
C GLU A 309 -0.89 -17.57 5.36
N VAL A 310 -1.25 -16.43 4.76
CA VAL A 310 -1.85 -15.27 5.45
C VAL A 310 -3.06 -14.76 4.67
N ILE A 311 -4.18 -14.60 5.37
CA ILE A 311 -5.42 -14.05 4.81
C ILE A 311 -5.93 -12.95 5.73
N ARG A 312 -6.16 -11.77 5.16
CA ARG A 312 -6.84 -10.65 5.83
C ARG A 312 -8.05 -10.22 5.02
N ILE A 313 -9.20 -10.15 5.66
CA ILE A 313 -10.47 -9.77 5.03
C ILE A 313 -11.11 -8.70 5.90
N LEU A 314 -11.26 -7.50 5.35
CA LEU A 314 -11.67 -6.30 6.08
C LEU A 314 -12.90 -5.69 5.40
N TYR A 315 -14.01 -5.53 6.12
CA TYR A 315 -15.21 -4.86 5.64
C TYR A 315 -15.81 -5.44 4.34
N CYS A 316 -15.53 -6.70 4.02
CA CYS A 316 -16.07 -7.36 2.84
C CYS A 316 -17.51 -7.88 3.09
N SER A 317 -18.41 -7.70 2.12
CA SER A 317 -19.82 -8.12 2.23
C SER A 317 -20.02 -9.61 1.92
N ASN A 318 -21.12 -10.19 2.43
CA ASN A 318 -21.61 -11.55 2.15
C ASN A 318 -20.73 -12.74 2.58
N GLY A 319 -19.78 -12.52 3.49
CA GLY A 319 -19.07 -13.59 4.16
C GLY A 319 -18.02 -14.28 3.29
N ILE A 320 -17.01 -14.82 3.96
CA ILE A 320 -15.88 -15.53 3.37
C ILE A 320 -16.36 -16.91 2.92
N SER A 321 -17.16 -16.98 1.86
CA SER A 321 -17.62 -18.26 1.32
C SER A 321 -16.57 -18.95 0.45
N THR A 322 -15.43 -18.29 0.22
CA THR A 322 -14.25 -18.88 -0.41
C THR A 322 -13.72 -20.03 0.42
N ARG A 323 -13.89 -21.24 -0.11
CA ARG A 323 -13.20 -22.42 0.42
C ARG A 323 -11.73 -22.33 0.00
N PHE A 324 -10.84 -22.05 0.94
CA PHE A 324 -9.39 -22.13 0.69
C PHE A 324 -8.90 -23.57 0.83
N ASN A 325 -7.95 -24.00 -0.02
CA ASN A 325 -7.28 -25.31 0.16
C ASN A 325 -5.99 -25.24 0.96
N SER A 326 -5.44 -24.04 1.16
CA SER A 326 -4.16 -23.84 1.82
C SER A 326 -4.22 -24.07 3.33
N LYS A 327 -3.03 -24.29 3.92
CA LYS A 327 -2.83 -24.38 5.38
C LYS A 327 -2.52 -23.00 5.94
N ILE A 328 -3.58 -22.24 6.26
CA ILE A 328 -3.45 -20.85 6.71
C ILE A 328 -2.83 -20.80 8.10
N SER A 329 -1.90 -19.86 8.30
CA SER A 329 -1.19 -19.62 9.55
C SER A 329 -1.68 -18.35 10.28
N ILE A 330 -2.12 -17.34 9.52
CA ILE A 330 -2.66 -16.08 10.02
C ILE A 330 -3.98 -15.81 9.31
N LEU A 331 -5.05 -15.68 10.10
CA LEU A 331 -6.37 -15.29 9.61
C LEU A 331 -6.85 -14.08 10.40
N GLU A 332 -7.07 -12.97 9.70
CA GLU A 332 -7.64 -11.75 10.27
C GLU A 332 -8.91 -11.36 9.53
N ILE A 333 -9.99 -11.17 10.28
CA ILE A 333 -11.30 -10.84 9.75
C ILE A 333 -11.79 -9.62 10.51
N ARG A 334 -12.14 -8.57 9.78
CA ARG A 334 -12.85 -7.41 10.30
C ARG A 334 -14.11 -7.20 9.46
N THR A 335 -15.24 -6.99 10.10
CA THR A 335 -16.55 -6.95 9.44
C THR A 335 -17.49 -6.07 10.24
N THR A 336 -18.66 -5.80 9.66
CA THR A 336 -19.70 -4.91 10.17
C THR A 336 -21.02 -5.64 9.90
N GLY A 337 -21.44 -6.48 10.84
CA GLY A 337 -22.66 -7.27 10.71
C GLY A 337 -22.47 -8.56 9.90
N LEU A 338 -21.61 -9.46 10.36
CA LEU A 338 -21.43 -10.76 9.71
C LEU A 338 -22.63 -11.67 10.03
N TYR A 339 -23.42 -11.98 9.00
CA TYR A 339 -24.66 -12.75 9.19
C TYR A 339 -24.42 -14.24 9.47
N ASN A 340 -23.27 -14.78 9.05
CA ASN A 340 -22.97 -16.21 9.14
C ASN A 340 -21.46 -16.53 9.20
N ALA A 341 -20.96 -17.11 10.30
CA ALA A 341 -19.56 -17.55 10.43
C ALA A 341 -19.27 -18.93 9.81
N SER A 342 -20.21 -19.56 9.09
CA SER A 342 -19.98 -20.87 8.46
C SER A 342 -18.74 -20.94 7.57
N GLY A 343 -18.47 -19.88 6.80
CA GLY A 343 -17.24 -19.78 6.00
C GLY A 343 -15.98 -19.74 6.87
N VAL A 344 -16.02 -18.98 7.97
CA VAL A 344 -14.92 -18.91 8.95
C VAL A 344 -14.70 -20.27 9.60
N VAL A 345 -15.77 -20.94 10.03
CA VAL A 345 -15.73 -22.30 10.60
C VAL A 345 -15.04 -23.27 9.63
N GLN A 346 -15.43 -23.29 8.36
CA GLN A 346 -14.81 -24.17 7.36
C GLN A 346 -13.31 -23.92 7.21
N ILE A 347 -12.89 -22.65 7.25
CA ILE A 347 -11.47 -22.28 7.21
C ILE A 347 -10.75 -22.81 8.46
N LEU A 348 -11.34 -22.64 9.64
CA LEU A 348 -10.78 -23.10 10.90
C LEU A 348 -10.71 -24.64 10.99
N GLU A 349 -11.71 -25.36 10.51
CA GLU A 349 -11.68 -26.84 10.46
C GLU A 349 -10.54 -27.34 9.60
N LYS A 350 -10.31 -26.69 8.45
CA LYS A 350 -9.30 -27.13 7.49
C LYS A 350 -7.88 -26.67 7.84
N SER A 351 -7.72 -25.43 8.29
CA SER A 351 -6.43 -24.81 8.59
C SER A 351 -6.08 -24.80 10.09
N GLY A 352 -6.94 -25.31 10.96
CA GLY A 352 -6.77 -25.14 12.41
C GLY A 352 -5.45 -25.71 12.95
N SER A 353 -4.95 -26.81 12.36
CA SER A 353 -3.66 -27.39 12.75
C SER A 353 -2.46 -26.49 12.41
N SER A 354 -2.54 -25.64 11.38
CA SER A 354 -1.49 -24.68 11.01
C SER A 354 -1.70 -23.28 11.61
N LEU A 355 -2.92 -22.97 12.04
CA LEU A 355 -3.31 -21.62 12.47
C LEU A 355 -2.57 -21.21 13.76
N GLN A 356 -1.85 -20.10 13.67
CA GLN A 356 -1.07 -19.51 14.77
C GLN A 356 -1.69 -18.20 15.26
N ARG A 357 -2.26 -17.40 14.36
CA ARG A 357 -2.91 -16.13 14.70
C ARG A 357 -4.32 -16.11 14.15
N PHE A 358 -5.29 -15.84 15.02
CA PHE A 358 -6.68 -15.62 14.63
C PHE A 358 -7.16 -14.30 15.23
N LYS A 359 -7.64 -13.40 14.37
CA LYS A 359 -8.25 -12.13 14.74
C LYS A 359 -9.62 -12.03 14.08
N LEU A 360 -10.65 -11.80 14.88
CA LEU A 360 -12.02 -11.59 14.42
C LEU A 360 -12.58 -10.35 15.10
N ILE A 361 -12.97 -9.36 14.32
CA ILE A 361 -13.58 -8.12 14.80
C ILE A 361 -14.89 -7.92 14.05
N ASP A 362 -16.00 -7.90 14.79
CA ASP A 362 -17.28 -7.42 14.31
C ASP A 362 -17.50 -6.02 14.91
N ASP A 363 -17.34 -5.00 14.07
CA ASP A 363 -17.56 -3.61 14.42
C ASP A 363 -19.08 -3.38 14.45
N TYR A 364 -19.63 -3.07 15.63
CA TYR A 364 -21.00 -2.57 15.74
C TYR A 364 -21.05 -1.15 15.17
N SER A 365 -21.88 -0.93 14.15
CA SER A 365 -22.26 0.42 13.77
C SER A 365 -23.25 0.99 14.81
N TYR A 366 -22.75 1.87 15.68
CA TYR A 366 -23.61 2.78 16.45
C TYR A 366 -24.08 3.89 15.50
N PHE A 367 -25.17 3.67 14.78
CA PHE A 367 -25.90 4.76 14.14
C PHE A 367 -27.35 4.72 14.65
N GLU A 368 -27.72 5.75 15.42
CA GLU A 368 -29.12 6.10 15.70
C GLU A 368 -29.74 6.53 14.37
N ASP A 369 -30.93 6.02 14.08
CA ASP A 369 -31.62 6.14 12.79
C ASP A 369 -32.17 7.56 12.52
N ASP A 370 -31.63 8.60 13.14
CA ASP A 370 -32.30 9.92 13.23
C ASP A 370 -31.70 11.03 12.35
N ASP A 371 -30.58 10.82 11.65
CA ASP A 371 -30.05 11.82 10.71
C ASP A 371 -30.06 11.29 9.26
N GLU A 372 -30.88 11.91 8.41
CA GLU A 372 -30.99 11.68 6.95
C GLU A 372 -29.70 12.03 6.17
N ASP A 373 -28.67 12.59 6.82
CA ASP A 373 -27.39 12.98 6.24
C ASP A 373 -26.31 11.91 6.50
N ASP A 374 -26.48 10.74 5.88
CA ASP A 374 -25.68 9.54 6.10
C ASP A 374 -24.29 9.59 5.43
N TYR A 375 -23.24 9.86 6.22
CA TYR A 375 -21.83 9.82 5.80
C TYR A 375 -21.16 8.45 6.01
N SER A 376 -21.91 7.39 6.32
CA SER A 376 -21.32 6.04 6.44
C SER A 376 -21.19 5.38 5.05
N ILE A 377 -19.95 5.23 4.57
CA ILE A 377 -19.58 4.62 3.27
C ILE A 377 -20.06 3.16 3.14
N PHE A 378 -20.51 2.53 4.23
CA PHE A 378 -21.00 1.16 4.18
C PHE A 378 -22.28 0.98 5.01
N LYS A 379 -23.43 0.92 4.32
CA LYS A 379 -24.73 0.56 4.91
C LYS A 379 -24.78 -0.95 5.19
N PHE A 380 -24.68 -1.35 6.46
CA PHE A 380 -24.84 -2.74 6.90
C PHE A 380 -26.08 -2.90 7.78
N ASN A 381 -26.84 -4.00 7.63
CA ASN A 381 -28.07 -4.21 8.42
C ASN A 381 -27.75 -4.41 9.90
N LYS A 382 -28.48 -3.66 10.72
CA LYS A 382 -28.45 -3.60 12.18
C LYS A 382 -29.08 -4.87 12.80
N LYS A 383 -28.35 -6.00 12.85
CA LYS A 383 -28.76 -7.18 13.66
C LYS A 383 -27.59 -7.83 14.41
N ARG A 384 -27.94 -8.37 15.60
CA ARG A 384 -27.12 -8.86 16.73
C ARG A 384 -25.77 -9.52 16.36
N GLY A 385 -24.77 -9.21 17.17
CA GLY A 385 -23.37 -9.61 17.05
C GLY A 385 -23.09 -11.11 16.87
N LEU A 386 -22.11 -11.39 16.03
CA LEU A 386 -21.74 -12.71 15.52
C LEU A 386 -21.34 -13.71 16.61
N ILE A 387 -20.59 -13.29 17.64
CA ILE A 387 -20.04 -14.21 18.65
C ILE A 387 -21.15 -14.75 19.53
N GLN A 388 -22.17 -13.93 19.77
CA GLN A 388 -23.28 -14.24 20.68
C GLN A 388 -24.21 -15.34 20.11
N SER A 389 -24.15 -15.62 18.80
CA SER A 389 -25.08 -16.55 18.11
C SER A 389 -24.44 -17.83 17.56
N GLN A 390 -23.11 -17.99 17.53
CA GLN A 390 -22.45 -19.10 16.83
C GLN A 390 -21.57 -19.98 17.74
N SER A 391 -22.21 -20.86 18.52
CA SER A 391 -21.53 -21.89 19.35
C SER A 391 -20.52 -22.73 18.55
N LEU A 392 -20.82 -23.01 17.28
CA LEU A 392 -19.99 -23.78 16.37
C LEU A 392 -18.62 -23.13 16.10
N LEU A 393 -18.54 -21.80 16.04
CA LEU A 393 -17.28 -21.08 15.83
C LEU A 393 -16.33 -21.30 17.02
N LEU A 394 -16.85 -21.12 18.23
CA LEU A 394 -16.08 -21.34 19.46
C LEU A 394 -15.69 -22.81 19.61
N GLU A 395 -16.61 -23.73 19.33
CA GLU A 395 -16.32 -25.18 19.38
C GLU A 395 -15.21 -25.56 18.40
N THR A 396 -15.29 -25.09 17.16
CA THR A 396 -14.28 -25.36 16.13
C THR A 396 -12.91 -24.80 16.51
N LEU A 397 -12.86 -23.59 17.08
CA LEU A 397 -11.60 -23.02 17.61
C LEU A 397 -11.01 -23.90 18.71
N MET A 398 -11.85 -24.56 19.53
CA MET A 398 -11.39 -25.43 20.60
C MET A 398 -10.89 -26.79 20.10
N THR A 399 -11.56 -27.37 19.12
CA THR A 399 -11.32 -28.74 18.66
C THR A 399 -10.27 -28.79 17.55
N SER A 400 -10.32 -27.84 16.62
CA SER A 400 -9.54 -27.87 15.38
C SER A 400 -8.27 -27.02 15.42
N CYS A 401 -8.13 -26.07 16.36
CA CYS A 401 -7.07 -25.05 16.33
C CYS A 401 -6.05 -25.09 17.50
N PRO A 402 -5.28 -26.19 17.69
CA PRO A 402 -4.42 -26.37 18.87
C PRO A 402 -3.21 -25.42 18.95
N ASN A 403 -2.77 -24.86 17.82
CA ASN A 403 -1.50 -24.14 17.67
C ASN A 403 -1.60 -22.62 17.76
N ILE A 404 -2.81 -22.07 17.99
CA ILE A 404 -3.02 -20.63 18.13
C ILE A 404 -2.16 -20.07 19.29
N VAL A 405 -1.36 -19.05 18.99
CA VAL A 405 -0.56 -18.27 19.94
C VAL A 405 -1.10 -16.86 20.17
N TYR A 406 -1.83 -16.32 19.19
CA TYR A 406 -2.52 -15.05 19.28
C TYR A 406 -3.99 -15.24 18.90
N LEU A 407 -4.89 -14.90 19.84
CA LEU A 407 -6.33 -14.93 19.63
C LEU A 407 -6.89 -13.56 20.02
N TYR A 408 -7.57 -12.92 19.08
CA TYR A 408 -8.33 -11.70 19.34
C TYR A 408 -9.72 -11.84 18.75
N ILE A 409 -10.75 -11.74 19.58
CA ILE A 409 -12.13 -11.77 19.13
C ILE A 409 -12.88 -10.60 19.79
N SER A 410 -13.51 -9.75 18.98
CA SER A 410 -14.28 -8.58 19.39
C SER A 410 -15.59 -8.52 18.61
N ASP A 411 -16.68 -8.14 19.27
CA ASP A 411 -18.03 -8.03 18.67
C ASP A 411 -18.80 -6.91 19.36
N GLY A 412 -18.24 -5.69 19.36
CA GLY A 412 -18.75 -4.44 19.97
C GLY A 412 -19.08 -4.40 21.48
N MET A 413 -19.60 -5.49 22.05
CA MET A 413 -20.02 -5.67 23.44
C MET A 413 -19.07 -6.55 24.25
N MET A 414 -18.25 -7.39 23.60
CA MET A 414 -17.29 -8.27 24.29
C MET A 414 -15.93 -8.24 23.59
N ASN A 415 -14.86 -8.21 24.39
CA ASN A 415 -13.47 -8.26 23.94
C ASN A 415 -12.75 -9.46 24.56
N LEU A 416 -12.12 -10.27 23.71
CA LEU A 416 -11.37 -11.44 24.10
C LEU A 416 -9.99 -11.35 23.51
N MET A 417 -8.98 -11.23 24.37
CA MET A 417 -7.59 -11.19 23.96
C MET A 417 -6.80 -12.27 24.69
N MET A 418 -6.05 -13.05 23.93
CA MET A 418 -5.07 -13.97 24.49
C MET A 418 -3.76 -13.86 23.72
N ASN A 419 -2.70 -13.59 24.49
CA ASN A 419 -1.33 -13.56 24.01
C ASN A 419 -0.51 -14.63 24.76
N ARG A 420 0.10 -15.58 24.03
CA ARG A 420 0.94 -16.63 24.63
C ARG A 420 2.42 -16.23 24.58
N ASP A 421 3.02 -15.91 25.72
CA ASP A 421 4.48 -15.94 25.87
C ASP A 421 5.01 -17.39 25.90
N ARG A 422 6.23 -17.60 25.36
CA ARG A 422 6.85 -18.90 25.03
C ARG A 422 7.17 -19.84 26.24
N GLY A 423 6.48 -19.74 27.37
CA GLY A 423 6.65 -20.62 28.55
C GLY A 423 5.91 -21.96 28.42
N LYS A 424 6.62 -23.02 28.02
CA LYS A 424 6.08 -24.38 27.86
C LYS A 424 5.80 -25.06 29.22
N ARG A 425 4.56 -25.00 29.75
CA ARG A 425 3.91 -26.07 30.56
C ARG A 425 2.48 -25.76 31.06
N LYS A 426 2.02 -24.49 31.05
CA LYS A 426 0.62 -24.12 31.41
C LYS A 426 -0.36 -24.07 30.21
N LYS A 427 -0.07 -24.83 29.14
CA LYS A 427 -0.66 -24.67 27.79
C LYS A 427 -2.17 -24.99 27.68
N LYS A 428 -2.68 -26.03 28.36
CA LYS A 428 -4.09 -26.48 28.27
C LYS A 428 -5.03 -25.81 29.30
N LYS A 429 -4.56 -25.56 30.53
CA LYS A 429 -5.40 -24.98 31.61
C LYS A 429 -5.81 -23.53 31.34
N ARG A 430 -4.92 -22.70 30.77
CA ARG A 430 -5.20 -21.28 30.50
C ARG A 430 -6.23 -21.10 29.36
N TRP A 431 -6.17 -21.94 28.34
CA TRP A 431 -7.17 -22.01 27.26
C TRP A 431 -8.55 -22.37 27.78
N LYS A 432 -8.65 -23.47 28.53
CA LYS A 432 -9.91 -23.90 29.13
C LYS A 432 -10.51 -22.82 30.04
N ASN A 433 -9.70 -22.02 30.75
CA ASN A 433 -10.20 -20.93 31.60
C ASN A 433 -10.71 -19.71 30.83
N VAL A 434 -10.01 -19.24 29.78
CA VAL A 434 -10.48 -18.14 28.92
C VAL A 434 -11.80 -18.54 28.23
N LEU A 435 -11.87 -19.79 27.76
CA LEU A 435 -13.05 -20.36 27.10
C LEU A 435 -14.22 -20.68 28.07
N ASN A 436 -13.93 -21.11 29.30
CA ASN A 436 -14.97 -21.29 30.33
C ASN A 436 -15.54 -19.94 30.77
N ASN A 437 -14.73 -18.88 30.83
CA ASN A 437 -15.21 -17.53 31.13
C ASN A 437 -16.10 -17.01 29.99
N LEU A 438 -15.76 -17.32 28.74
CA LEU A 438 -16.59 -17.10 27.55
C LEU A 438 -17.94 -17.81 27.63
N GLN A 439 -17.95 -19.12 27.85
CA GLN A 439 -19.19 -19.90 27.99
C GLN A 439 -20.04 -19.39 29.16
N LYS A 440 -19.43 -19.04 30.29
CA LYS A 440 -20.13 -18.47 31.45
C LYS A 440 -20.73 -17.10 31.15
N TYR A 441 -20.02 -16.22 30.46
CA TYR A 441 -20.53 -14.90 30.06
C TYR A 441 -21.72 -15.03 29.11
N CYS A 442 -21.63 -15.91 28.09
CA CYS A 442 -22.75 -16.21 27.19
C CYS A 442 -23.96 -16.79 27.94
N HIS A 443 -23.74 -17.67 28.93
CA HIS A 443 -24.82 -18.23 29.76
C HIS A 443 -25.46 -17.23 30.73
N GLN A 444 -24.66 -16.34 31.35
CA GLN A 444 -25.13 -15.39 32.36
C GLN A 444 -25.99 -14.25 31.80
N HIS A 445 -25.76 -13.85 30.55
CA HIS A 445 -26.48 -12.73 29.95
C HIS A 445 -27.68 -13.12 29.07
N TYR A 446 -27.85 -14.41 28.71
CA TYR A 446 -28.85 -14.82 27.71
C TYR A 446 -29.61 -16.13 28.01
N ASN A 447 -29.55 -16.68 29.23
CA ASN A 447 -30.49 -17.73 29.67
C ASN A 447 -31.92 -17.21 29.94
N ILE A 448 -32.32 -16.10 29.31
CA ILE A 448 -33.71 -15.63 29.28
C ILE A 448 -34.09 -15.58 27.80
N LEU A 449 -35.04 -16.43 27.40
CA LEU A 449 -35.67 -16.62 26.08
C LEU A 449 -35.13 -17.81 25.27
N ILE A 450 -35.56 -19.01 25.68
CA ILE A 450 -36.07 -20.03 24.73
C ILE A 450 -37.45 -19.58 24.27
#